data_AF-A0A9D8YPG2-F1
#
_entry.id   AF-A0A9D8YPG2-F1
#
_cell.length_a   1.000
_cell.length_b   1.000
_cell.length_c   1.000
_cell.angle_alpha   90.00
_cell.angle_beta   90.00
_cell.angle_gamma   90.00
#
_symmetry.space_group_name_H-M   'P 1'
#
loop_
_entity.id
_entity.type
_entity.pdbx_description
1 polymer ?
#
loop_
_entity_poly.entity_id
_entity_poly.type
_entity_poly.pdbx_seq_one_letter_code
_entity_poly.pdbx_strand_id
1 'polypeptide(L)'
;MARLGVVCASLLLLTGCTSGISVPERAFDQLTEYGFFEGDLAALQPADGVLPYDLNSPLFSDYAEKARFVWMPEGTSATYSDDGVFAFPEDAVLIKNFYYNAAAPGSERRILETRLLINRGDDWEAVGYIWNDEQTEAFRDVVGAVKPVQWTDASGAVQSVDYIIPNRNQCKSCHLAGKQQVPIGPSARNLNKTFVYRDGAENQLAKWAEKGYLSGFDPAAAHPRVADWNDPAEPLHDRAMAYLDVNCGHCHNPAGSANTSGLHLVADAPMDISLGLFKAPVSAGSGTGGRPYSIVPGDPDQSILLYRMQSTDPAERMPELGRSLVHHDGVVLIRQWIQSMEAASPLTP
;
A
#
# COMPACT_ATOMS: atom_id res chain seq x y z
N MET A 1 46.13 18.12 63.80
CA MET A 1 44.76 17.68 63.44
C MET A 1 44.47 18.12 62.02
N ALA A 2 44.76 17.25 61.04
CA ALA A 2 44.49 17.51 59.64
C ALA A 2 43.08 17.00 59.29
N ARG A 3 42.25 17.83 58.64
CA ARG A 3 41.00 17.39 58.03
C ARG A 3 41.13 17.56 56.52
N LEU A 4 41.37 16.44 55.85
CA LEU A 4 41.33 16.30 54.40
C LEU A 4 39.85 16.21 54.00
N GLY A 5 39.34 17.22 53.31
CA GLY A 5 38.00 17.20 52.71
C GLY A 5 38.08 16.47 51.37
N VAL A 6 37.47 15.29 51.29
CA VAL A 6 37.29 14.56 50.03
C VAL A 6 36.09 15.19 49.31
N VAL A 7 36.34 15.89 48.21
CA VAL A 7 35.31 16.33 47.26
C VAL A 7 35.05 15.15 46.33
N CYS A 8 33.88 14.54 46.48
CA CYS A 8 33.39 13.49 45.60
C CYS A 8 32.89 14.14 44.31
N ALA A 9 33.69 14.12 43.25
CA ALA A 9 33.26 14.55 41.93
C ALA A 9 32.39 13.46 41.32
N SER A 10 31.07 13.68 41.31
CA SER A 10 30.10 12.85 40.61
C SER A 10 30.31 13.02 39.10
N LEU A 11 30.96 12.05 38.47
CA LEU A 11 30.99 11.92 37.01
C LEU A 11 29.56 11.60 36.55
N LEU A 12 28.82 12.59 36.06
CA LEU A 12 27.66 12.33 35.22
C LEU A 12 28.19 11.77 33.89
N LEU A 13 28.11 10.45 33.75
CA LEU A 13 28.16 9.80 32.45
C LEU A 13 26.91 10.24 31.68
N LEU A 14 27.05 11.26 30.84
CA LEU A 14 26.13 11.50 29.73
C LEU A 14 26.28 10.30 28.79
N THR A 15 25.48 9.26 29.03
CA THR A 15 25.19 8.26 28.02
C THR A 15 24.47 8.98 26.89
N GLY A 16 25.21 9.41 25.87
CA GLY A 16 24.60 9.77 24.61
C GLY A 16 23.85 8.54 24.11
N CYS A 17 22.52 8.61 24.12
CA CYS A 17 21.71 7.65 23.40
C CYS A 17 22.09 7.79 21.93
N THR A 18 22.92 6.88 21.44
CA THR A 18 22.95 6.58 20.00
C THR A 18 21.62 5.92 19.71
N SER A 19 20.61 6.73 19.41
CA SER A 19 19.26 6.32 19.04
C SER A 19 19.30 5.71 17.63
N GLY A 20 19.77 4.46 17.55
CA GLY A 20 19.67 3.65 16.34
C GLY A 20 18.29 3.01 16.23
N ILE A 21 17.93 2.65 15.00
CA ILE A 21 16.69 1.91 14.73
C ILE A 21 16.76 0.52 15.35
N SER A 22 15.69 0.09 16.00
CA SER A 22 15.60 -1.21 16.68
C SER A 22 14.36 -1.95 16.24
N VAL A 23 14.53 -3.19 15.78
CA VAL A 23 13.44 -4.09 15.37
C VAL A 23 13.50 -5.34 16.24
N PRO A 24 12.77 -5.37 17.37
CA PRO A 24 12.77 -6.52 18.29
C PRO A 24 11.98 -7.71 17.71
N GLU A 25 12.23 -8.89 18.29
CA GLU A 25 11.46 -10.12 18.02
C GLU A 25 9.96 -9.91 18.27
N ARG A 26 9.62 -9.23 19.38
CA ARG A 26 8.25 -8.81 19.68
C ARG A 26 8.10 -7.32 19.38
N ALA A 27 7.17 -6.99 18.49
CA ALA A 27 6.81 -5.61 18.17
C ALA A 27 6.52 -4.75 19.42
N PHE A 28 7.10 -3.55 19.45
CA PHE A 28 6.94 -2.56 20.52
C PHE A 28 5.50 -2.10 20.65
N ASP A 29 5.12 -1.61 21.84
CA ASP A 29 3.77 -1.10 22.06
C ASP A 29 3.63 0.35 21.60
N GLN A 30 4.71 1.14 21.53
CA GLN A 30 4.73 2.49 20.94
C GLN A 30 5.55 2.52 19.65
N LEU A 31 5.15 3.37 18.70
CA LEU A 31 5.82 3.50 17.40
C LEU A 31 7.18 4.21 17.54
N THR A 32 7.29 5.19 18.46
CA THR A 32 8.55 5.92 18.70
C THR A 32 9.71 5.03 19.13
N GLU A 33 9.43 3.90 19.79
CA GLU A 33 10.46 2.96 20.27
C GLU A 33 11.30 2.34 19.14
N TYR A 34 10.78 2.32 17.90
CA TYR A 34 11.54 1.83 16.74
C TYR A 34 12.61 2.82 16.25
N GLY A 35 12.43 4.12 16.49
CA GLY A 35 13.35 5.15 15.98
C GLY A 35 13.27 5.41 14.47
N PHE A 36 12.18 5.04 13.78
CA PHE A 36 12.04 5.24 12.33
C PHE A 36 11.94 6.71 11.90
N PHE A 37 11.52 7.60 12.81
CA PHE A 37 11.30 9.00 12.53
C PHE A 37 12.01 9.89 13.56
N GLU A 38 12.51 11.02 13.09
CA GLU A 38 13.19 12.02 13.91
C GLU A 38 12.26 13.17 14.30
N GLY A 39 12.50 13.73 15.48
CA GLY A 39 11.77 14.90 15.97
C GLY A 39 10.30 14.60 16.28
N ASP A 40 9.42 15.47 15.81
CA ASP A 40 7.98 15.27 15.94
C ASP A 40 7.53 14.08 15.07
N LEU A 41 6.99 13.04 15.71
CA LEU A 41 6.53 11.83 15.04
C LEU A 41 5.50 12.16 13.96
N ALA A 42 4.61 13.13 14.22
CA ALA A 42 3.56 13.55 13.28
C ALA A 42 4.12 14.12 11.99
N ALA A 43 5.38 14.61 11.97
CA ALA A 43 6.04 15.14 10.79
C ALA A 43 6.51 14.03 9.83
N LEU A 44 6.63 12.78 10.31
CA LEU A 44 7.15 11.63 9.56
C LEU A 44 8.50 11.94 8.88
N GLN A 45 9.37 12.71 9.55
CA GLN A 45 10.73 12.94 9.05
C GLN A 45 11.53 11.65 9.23
N PRO A 46 11.94 10.98 8.14
CA PRO A 46 12.63 9.70 8.26
C PRO A 46 13.97 9.89 8.96
N ALA A 47 14.27 8.99 9.91
CA ALA A 47 15.60 8.88 10.50
C ALA A 47 16.62 8.39 9.47
N ASP A 48 17.91 8.57 9.77
CA ASP A 48 18.99 8.04 8.93
C ASP A 48 18.81 6.53 8.65
N GLY A 49 18.87 6.17 7.36
CA GLY A 49 18.61 4.81 6.87
C GLY A 49 17.15 4.52 6.50
N VAL A 50 16.18 5.32 6.95
CA VAL A 50 14.78 5.15 6.53
C VAL A 50 14.56 5.88 5.20
N LEU A 51 14.17 5.14 4.16
CA LEU A 51 14.04 5.69 2.82
C LEU A 51 12.55 5.83 2.43
N PRO A 52 12.06 7.05 2.14
CA PRO A 52 10.71 7.21 1.62
C PRO A 52 10.59 6.63 0.19
N TYR A 53 9.40 6.16 -0.15
CA TYR A 53 9.07 5.76 -1.52
C TYR A 53 7.58 5.95 -1.81
N ASP A 54 7.22 5.88 -3.08
CA ASP A 54 5.85 5.89 -3.55
C ASP A 54 5.65 4.92 -4.71
N LEU A 55 4.40 4.58 -5.02
CA LEU A 55 4.06 3.69 -6.12
C LEU A 55 3.62 4.51 -7.34
N ASN A 56 3.84 3.98 -8.55
CA ASN A 56 3.26 4.54 -9.78
C ASN A 56 1.73 4.67 -9.66
N SER A 57 1.08 3.61 -9.18
CA SER A 57 -0.35 3.55 -8.94
C SER A 57 -0.60 3.08 -7.49
N PRO A 58 -1.08 3.95 -6.58
CA PRO A 58 -1.37 3.53 -5.21
C PRO A 58 -2.77 2.90 -5.09
N LEU A 59 -2.90 1.88 -4.22
CA LEU A 59 -4.21 1.30 -3.88
C LEU A 59 -5.15 2.34 -3.26
N PHE A 60 -6.43 2.23 -3.60
CA PHE A 60 -7.50 3.03 -3.01
C PHE A 60 -7.83 2.55 -1.60
N SER A 61 -8.04 3.50 -0.69
CA SER A 61 -8.53 3.20 0.67
C SER A 61 -9.31 4.37 1.24
N ASP A 62 -10.55 4.54 0.77
CA ASP A 62 -11.47 5.62 1.16
C ASP A 62 -10.87 7.03 1.03
N TYR A 63 -10.08 7.24 -0.03
CA TYR A 63 -9.36 8.49 -0.28
C TYR A 63 -8.28 8.86 0.76
N ALA A 64 -7.95 7.97 1.70
CA ALA A 64 -6.80 8.16 2.58
C ALA A 64 -5.49 8.19 1.77
N GLU A 65 -4.70 9.23 2.03
CA GLU A 65 -3.35 9.38 1.53
C GLU A 65 -2.38 8.46 2.28
N LYS A 66 -1.24 8.17 1.65
CA LYS A 66 -0.29 7.16 2.12
C LYS A 66 1.14 7.68 2.03
N ALA A 67 1.83 7.72 3.16
CA ALA A 67 3.28 7.89 3.19
C ALA A 67 3.93 6.53 3.43
N ARG A 68 4.90 6.16 2.59
CA ARG A 68 5.57 4.86 2.67
C ARG A 68 7.06 5.05 2.87
N PHE A 69 7.63 4.15 3.67
CA PHE A 69 9.04 4.10 3.94
C PHE A 69 9.52 2.66 3.96
N VAL A 70 10.80 2.46 3.67
CA VAL A 70 11.49 1.19 3.82
C VAL A 70 12.70 1.40 4.73
N TRP A 71 12.94 0.43 5.59
CA TRP A 71 14.18 0.30 6.33
C TRP A 71 14.68 -1.15 6.22
N MET A 72 15.99 -1.31 6.13
CA MET A 72 16.65 -2.62 6.15
C MET A 72 17.85 -2.57 7.10
N PRO A 73 18.20 -3.70 7.75
CA PRO A 73 19.43 -3.79 8.53
C PRO A 73 20.65 -3.37 7.73
N GLU A 74 21.62 -2.74 8.40
CA GLU A 74 22.85 -2.27 7.77
C GLU A 74 23.58 -3.41 7.05
N GLY A 75 24.05 -3.15 5.81
CA GLY A 75 24.77 -4.13 5.00
C GLY A 75 23.89 -5.20 4.36
N THR A 76 22.56 -5.12 4.48
CA THR A 76 21.61 -6.01 3.81
C THR A 76 20.89 -5.30 2.65
N SER A 77 20.38 -6.07 1.71
CA SER A 77 19.70 -5.55 0.51
C SER A 77 18.54 -6.45 0.12
N ALA A 78 17.49 -5.87 -0.46
CA ALA A 78 16.55 -6.65 -1.24
C ALA A 78 17.20 -7.11 -2.56
N THR A 79 16.71 -8.22 -3.12
CA THR A 79 17.14 -8.72 -4.44
C THR A 79 16.16 -8.23 -5.50
N TYR A 80 16.70 -7.61 -6.56
CA TYR A 80 15.95 -7.15 -7.72
C TYR A 80 15.24 -8.31 -8.42
N SER A 81 14.02 -8.05 -8.89
CA SER A 81 13.26 -8.91 -9.79
C SER A 81 12.42 -8.04 -10.72
N ASP A 82 12.39 -8.38 -12.02
CA ASP A 82 11.42 -7.79 -12.94
C ASP A 82 9.99 -8.25 -12.62
N ASP A 83 9.87 -9.47 -12.09
CA ASP A 83 8.61 -10.12 -11.79
C ASP A 83 8.29 -10.04 -10.30
N GLY A 84 7.18 -9.38 -9.98
CA GLY A 84 6.63 -9.37 -8.63
C GLY A 84 7.42 -8.54 -7.62
N VAL A 85 7.13 -8.80 -6.34
CA VAL A 85 7.69 -8.07 -5.20
C VAL A 85 9.15 -8.46 -4.98
N PHE A 86 10.00 -7.51 -4.61
CA PHE A 86 11.39 -7.79 -4.31
C PHE A 86 11.54 -8.77 -3.15
N ALA A 87 12.61 -9.57 -3.18
CA ALA A 87 12.96 -10.44 -2.06
C ALA A 87 13.70 -9.62 -1.02
N PHE A 88 13.02 -9.23 0.06
CA PHE A 88 13.61 -8.47 1.15
C PHE A 88 14.41 -9.35 2.12
N PRO A 89 15.44 -8.81 2.78
CA PRO A 89 16.18 -9.53 3.82
C PRO A 89 15.34 -9.67 5.10
N GLU A 90 15.74 -10.60 5.98
CA GLU A 90 15.20 -10.70 7.34
C GLU A 90 15.36 -9.35 8.07
N ASP A 91 14.38 -9.05 8.92
CA ASP A 91 14.20 -7.79 9.66
C ASP A 91 13.99 -6.52 8.80
N ALA A 92 13.87 -6.64 7.48
CA ALA A 92 13.39 -5.52 6.66
C ALA A 92 11.99 -5.07 7.11
N VAL A 93 11.77 -3.76 7.13
CA VAL A 93 10.50 -3.17 7.54
C VAL A 93 9.95 -2.28 6.43
N LEU A 94 8.74 -2.59 6.00
CA LEU A 94 7.92 -1.69 5.17
C LEU A 94 6.95 -0.96 6.08
N ILE A 95 7.02 0.38 6.06
CA ILE A 95 6.28 1.27 6.93
C ILE A 95 5.26 2.02 6.08
N LYS A 96 3.99 2.01 6.48
CA LYS A 96 2.93 2.73 5.76
C LYS A 96 2.05 3.51 6.72
N ASN A 97 1.99 4.82 6.55
CA ASN A 97 1.14 5.73 7.32
C ASN A 97 -0.07 6.12 6.47
N PHE A 98 -1.26 6.01 7.04
CA PHE A 98 -2.51 6.44 6.40
C PHE A 98 -3.02 7.71 7.06
N TYR A 99 -3.31 8.72 6.24
CA TYR A 99 -3.69 10.03 6.74
C TYR A 99 -4.68 10.72 5.81
N TYR A 100 -5.31 11.76 6.34
CA TYR A 100 -6.09 12.70 5.57
C TYR A 100 -5.53 14.10 5.81
N ASN A 101 -5.51 14.90 4.75
CA ASN A 101 -5.32 16.33 4.88
C ASN A 101 -6.65 16.94 5.36
N ALA A 102 -6.59 17.74 6.42
CA ALA A 102 -7.79 18.24 7.05
C ALA A 102 -8.53 19.26 6.16
N ALA A 103 -9.85 19.33 6.35
CA ALA A 103 -10.78 20.03 5.45
C ALA A 103 -10.59 21.57 5.40
N ALA A 104 -9.94 22.17 6.39
CA ALA A 104 -9.77 23.62 6.51
C ALA A 104 -8.40 24.09 5.98
N PRO A 105 -8.31 25.24 5.28
CA PRO A 105 -7.03 25.84 4.92
C PRO A 105 -6.15 26.06 6.17
N GLY A 106 -4.94 25.50 6.18
CA GLY A 106 -3.99 25.60 7.30
C GLY A 106 -4.19 24.58 8.43
N SER A 107 -5.10 23.62 8.27
CA SER A 107 -5.22 22.50 9.22
C SER A 107 -4.19 21.40 8.95
N GLU A 108 -3.64 20.84 10.01
CA GLU A 108 -2.55 19.86 9.97
C GLU A 108 -3.03 18.49 9.47
N ARG A 109 -2.11 17.75 8.83
CA ARG A 109 -2.29 16.34 8.46
C ARG A 109 -2.75 15.54 9.68
N ARG A 110 -3.82 14.75 9.54
CA ARG A 110 -4.25 13.80 10.57
C ARG A 110 -3.92 12.38 10.15
N ILE A 111 -2.92 11.79 10.79
CA ILE A 111 -2.52 10.39 10.66
C ILE A 111 -3.44 9.54 11.54
N LEU A 112 -3.99 8.48 10.97
CA LEU A 112 -4.95 7.61 11.65
C LEU A 112 -4.29 6.33 12.15
N GLU A 113 -3.45 5.75 11.31
CA GLU A 113 -2.75 4.49 11.57
C GLU A 113 -1.39 4.42 10.86
N THR A 114 -0.50 3.63 11.45
CA THR A 114 0.74 3.15 10.84
C THR A 114 0.71 1.64 10.79
N ARG A 115 1.00 1.06 9.63
CA ARG A 115 1.18 -0.38 9.46
C ARG A 115 2.64 -0.68 9.19
N LEU A 116 3.19 -1.62 9.97
CA LEU A 116 4.48 -2.23 9.72
C LEU A 116 4.24 -3.60 9.10
N LEU A 117 4.96 -3.91 8.03
CA LEU A 117 5.23 -5.27 7.61
C LEU A 117 6.70 -5.53 7.93
N ILE A 118 6.96 -6.46 8.84
CA ILE A 118 8.31 -6.81 9.28
C ILE A 118 8.63 -8.21 8.74
N ASN A 119 9.72 -8.34 7.99
CA ASN A 119 10.15 -9.64 7.48
C ASN A 119 10.80 -10.45 8.61
N ARG A 120 10.24 -11.61 8.96
CA ARG A 120 10.77 -12.52 10.00
C ARG A 120 11.49 -13.72 9.40
N GLY A 121 12.10 -13.54 8.23
CA GLY A 121 12.75 -14.59 7.46
C GLY A 121 11.73 -15.40 6.65
N ASP A 122 11.04 -16.33 7.29
CA ASP A 122 10.13 -17.27 6.62
C ASP A 122 8.70 -16.72 6.38
N ASP A 123 8.30 -15.67 7.11
CA ASP A 123 6.98 -15.03 6.99
C ASP A 123 7.05 -13.52 7.30
N TRP A 124 6.03 -12.78 6.87
CA TRP A 124 5.89 -11.37 7.22
C TRP A 124 4.95 -11.17 8.41
N GLU A 125 5.38 -10.36 9.36
CA GLU A 125 4.57 -9.93 10.49
C GLU A 125 3.90 -8.59 10.19
N ALA A 126 2.57 -8.59 10.06
CA ALA A 126 1.77 -7.37 10.02
C ALA A 126 1.46 -6.85 11.43
N VAL A 127 1.88 -5.62 11.70
CA VAL A 127 1.65 -4.91 12.97
C VAL A 127 0.97 -3.58 12.70
N GLY A 128 -0.17 -3.35 13.35
CA GLY A 128 -0.92 -2.09 13.26
C GLY A 128 -0.67 -1.20 14.48
N TYR A 129 -0.60 0.10 14.24
CA TYR A 129 -0.52 1.14 15.26
C TYR A 129 -1.61 2.17 15.01
N ILE A 130 -2.32 2.57 16.05
CA ILE A 130 -3.38 3.58 16.00
C ILE A 130 -2.85 4.86 16.66
N TRP A 131 -2.90 5.96 15.92
CA TRP A 131 -2.47 7.27 16.41
C TRP A 131 -3.42 7.82 17.46
N ASN A 132 -2.89 8.50 18.47
CA ASN A 132 -3.70 9.30 19.40
C ASN A 132 -4.25 10.57 18.73
N ASP A 133 -5.25 11.18 19.35
CA ASP A 133 -5.88 12.39 18.81
C ASP A 133 -4.95 13.61 18.88
N GLU A 134 -4.01 13.64 19.82
CA GLU A 134 -2.99 14.67 19.94
C GLU A 134 -1.91 14.58 18.85
N GLN A 135 -1.89 13.51 18.05
CA GLN A 135 -0.91 13.24 16.98
C GLN A 135 0.54 13.13 17.47
N THR A 136 0.77 12.77 18.72
CA THR A 136 2.11 12.69 19.31
C THR A 136 2.68 11.27 19.34
N GLU A 137 1.84 10.24 19.26
CA GLU A 137 2.24 8.84 19.35
C GLU A 137 1.24 7.92 18.63
N ALA A 138 1.70 6.73 18.24
CA ALA A 138 0.85 5.65 17.80
C ALA A 138 1.07 4.40 18.66
N PHE A 139 -0.04 3.79 19.10
CA PHE A 139 -0.02 2.63 19.99
C PHE A 139 -0.40 1.38 19.22
N ARG A 140 0.35 0.30 19.47
CA ARG A 140 0.12 -0.99 18.84
C ARG A 140 -1.30 -1.46 19.13
N ASP A 141 -1.98 -1.90 18.08
CA ASP A 141 -3.33 -2.44 18.17
C ASP A 141 -3.46 -3.70 17.30
N VAL A 142 -4.24 -4.67 17.79
CA VAL A 142 -4.49 -5.95 17.10
C VAL A 142 -5.95 -6.14 16.69
N VAL A 143 -6.86 -5.32 17.22
CA VAL A 143 -8.32 -5.44 17.08
C VAL A 143 -8.84 -4.62 15.90
N GLY A 144 -8.09 -3.61 15.46
CA GLY A 144 -8.55 -2.60 14.52
C GLY A 144 -9.41 -1.55 15.22
N ALA A 145 -9.85 -0.56 14.45
CA ALA A 145 -10.71 0.51 14.94
C ALA A 145 -11.54 1.12 13.82
N VAL A 146 -12.56 1.89 14.21
CA VAL A 146 -13.30 2.75 13.29
C VAL A 146 -13.11 4.19 13.76
N LYS A 147 -12.63 5.06 12.88
CA LYS A 147 -12.42 6.48 13.18
C LYS A 147 -13.26 7.34 12.25
N PRO A 148 -14.10 8.26 12.76
CA PRO A 148 -14.79 9.22 11.92
C PRO A 148 -13.79 10.25 11.38
N VAL A 149 -13.83 10.47 10.07
CA VAL A 149 -12.93 11.38 9.38
C VAL A 149 -13.73 12.29 8.46
N GLN A 150 -13.28 13.54 8.34
CA GLN A 150 -13.75 14.49 7.34
C GLN A 150 -12.55 15.07 6.60
N TRP A 151 -12.69 15.26 5.29
CA TRP A 151 -11.70 15.92 4.45
C TRP A 151 -12.40 16.75 3.38
N THR A 152 -11.66 17.66 2.75
CA THR A 152 -12.15 18.42 1.60
C THR A 152 -11.62 17.77 0.34
N ASP A 153 -12.52 17.38 -0.58
CA ASP A 153 -12.11 16.80 -1.85
C ASP A 153 -11.61 17.85 -2.85
N ALA A 154 -11.17 17.38 -4.03
CA ALA A 154 -10.65 18.26 -5.08
C ALA A 154 -11.68 19.26 -5.64
N SER A 155 -12.98 19.03 -5.44
CA SER A 155 -14.05 19.95 -5.83
C SER A 155 -14.32 21.04 -4.77
N GLY A 156 -13.71 20.91 -3.59
CA GLY A 156 -13.96 21.78 -2.45
C GLY A 156 -15.13 21.33 -1.57
N ALA A 157 -15.71 20.16 -1.82
CA ALA A 157 -16.79 19.62 -1.00
C ALA A 157 -16.23 18.88 0.22
N VAL A 158 -16.88 19.06 1.37
CA VAL A 158 -16.55 18.31 2.58
C VAL A 158 -17.14 16.91 2.46
N GLN A 159 -16.27 15.91 2.58
CA GLN A 159 -16.63 14.50 2.61
C GLN A 159 -16.45 13.95 4.01
N SER A 160 -17.14 12.85 4.31
CA SER A 160 -17.03 12.16 5.60
C SER A 160 -17.07 10.65 5.42
N VAL A 161 -16.29 9.93 6.22
CA VAL A 161 -16.28 8.47 6.25
C VAL A 161 -15.99 7.95 7.66
N ASP A 162 -16.58 6.81 7.99
CA ASP A 162 -16.14 5.98 9.10
C ASP A 162 -14.97 5.11 8.61
N TYR A 163 -13.75 5.63 8.78
CA TYR A 163 -12.53 4.96 8.30
C TYR A 163 -12.27 3.69 9.12
N ILE A 164 -12.18 2.55 8.43
CA ILE A 164 -11.98 1.24 9.05
C ILE A 164 -10.49 0.90 9.03
N ILE A 165 -9.89 0.86 10.23
CA ILE A 165 -8.56 0.31 10.48
C ILE A 165 -8.71 -1.22 10.63
N PRO A 166 -8.15 -2.03 9.71
CA PRO A 166 -8.32 -3.48 9.73
C PRO A 166 -7.60 -4.12 10.90
N ASN A 167 -8.17 -5.21 11.39
CA ASN A 167 -7.52 -6.05 12.40
C ASN A 167 -6.42 -6.93 11.79
N ARG A 168 -5.63 -7.57 12.66
CA ARG A 168 -4.50 -8.41 12.23
C ARG A 168 -4.89 -9.53 11.25
N ASN A 169 -6.08 -10.14 11.40
CA ASN A 169 -6.53 -11.21 10.52
C ASN A 169 -6.96 -10.69 9.14
N GLN A 170 -7.55 -9.49 9.09
CA GLN A 170 -7.88 -8.81 7.83
C GLN A 170 -6.63 -8.35 7.08
N CYS A 171 -5.56 -7.96 7.78
CA CYS A 171 -4.26 -7.73 7.14
C CYS A 171 -3.76 -9.00 6.44
N LYS A 172 -3.84 -10.15 7.12
CA LYS A 172 -3.43 -11.44 6.57
C LYS A 172 -4.20 -11.82 5.32
N SER A 173 -5.52 -11.59 5.26
CA SER A 173 -6.32 -11.99 4.09
C SER A 173 -5.91 -11.29 2.79
N CYS A 174 -5.42 -10.05 2.86
CA CYS A 174 -4.90 -9.35 1.68
C CYS A 174 -3.48 -9.77 1.33
N HIS A 175 -2.64 -10.00 2.35
CA HIS A 175 -1.22 -10.30 2.17
C HIS A 175 -0.92 -11.79 1.96
N LEU A 176 -1.93 -12.67 1.93
CA LEU A 176 -1.72 -14.11 1.75
C LEU A 176 -1.52 -14.48 0.27
N ALA A 177 -0.36 -15.07 -0.04
CA ALA A 177 -0.10 -15.75 -1.30
C ALA A 177 0.21 -17.23 -1.02
N GLY A 178 -0.70 -18.12 -1.42
CA GLY A 178 -0.65 -19.53 -1.05
C GLY A 178 -0.72 -19.73 0.48
N LYS A 179 0.43 -20.01 1.11
CA LYS A 179 0.56 -20.22 2.57
C LYS A 179 1.45 -19.18 3.28
N GLN A 180 2.00 -18.22 2.54
CA GLN A 180 2.94 -17.23 3.05
C GLN A 180 2.32 -15.83 2.99
N GLN A 181 2.65 -14.97 3.94
CA GLN A 181 2.35 -13.55 3.80
C GLN A 181 3.42 -12.89 2.95
N VAL A 182 3.02 -12.04 2.01
CA VAL A 182 3.90 -11.29 1.12
C VAL A 182 3.51 -9.81 1.10
N PRO A 183 4.46 -8.88 0.96
CA PRO A 183 4.13 -7.48 0.76
C PRO A 183 3.34 -7.27 -0.53
N ILE A 184 2.67 -6.13 -0.63
CA ILE A 184 1.98 -5.69 -1.84
C ILE A 184 2.53 -4.31 -2.21
N GLY A 185 2.99 -4.16 -3.44
CA GLY A 185 3.43 -2.86 -3.97
C GLY A 185 4.92 -2.77 -4.32
N PRO A 186 5.89 -3.11 -3.46
CA PRO A 186 7.30 -2.82 -3.73
C PRO A 186 7.92 -3.83 -4.72
N SER A 187 7.61 -3.63 -5.98
CA SER A 187 8.09 -4.34 -7.17
C SER A 187 8.76 -3.35 -8.13
N ALA A 188 9.58 -3.85 -9.06
CA ALA A 188 10.22 -3.01 -10.07
C ALA A 188 9.21 -2.13 -10.81
N ARG A 189 8.12 -2.75 -11.30
CA ARG A 189 7.09 -2.06 -12.08
C ARG A 189 6.39 -0.92 -11.34
N ASN A 190 6.26 -1.01 -10.02
CA ASN A 190 5.59 -0.02 -9.20
C ASN A 190 6.53 1.06 -8.65
N LEU A 191 7.84 0.82 -8.63
CA LEU A 191 8.83 1.76 -8.11
C LEU A 191 9.59 2.49 -9.22
N ASN A 192 9.51 2.02 -10.47
CA ASN A 192 10.16 2.65 -11.62
C ASN A 192 9.49 3.99 -12.01
N LYS A 193 9.75 5.02 -11.21
CA LYS A 193 9.39 6.43 -11.41
C LYS A 193 10.43 7.32 -10.74
N THR A 194 10.47 8.58 -11.14
CA THR A 194 11.25 9.61 -10.42
C THR A 194 10.51 9.99 -9.13
N PHE A 195 11.24 10.10 -8.03
CA PHE A 195 10.77 10.58 -6.74
C PHE A 195 11.65 11.74 -6.27
N VAL A 196 11.05 12.69 -5.55
CA VAL A 196 11.77 13.87 -5.03
C VAL A 196 12.22 13.57 -3.60
N TYR A 197 13.48 13.21 -3.44
CA TYR A 197 14.14 13.04 -2.15
C TYR A 197 14.63 14.39 -1.60
N ARG A 198 15.06 14.38 -0.33
CA ARG A 198 15.62 15.58 0.33
C ARG A 198 16.89 16.09 -0.35
N ASP A 199 17.68 15.18 -0.94
CA ASP A 199 18.94 15.43 -1.62
C ASP A 199 18.83 15.61 -3.14
N GLY A 200 17.63 15.41 -3.73
CA GLY A 200 17.38 15.60 -5.15
C GLY A 200 16.28 14.71 -5.71
N ALA A 201 15.94 14.93 -6.98
CA ALA A 201 15.03 14.06 -7.71
C ALA A 201 15.80 12.90 -8.35
N GLU A 202 15.34 11.66 -8.15
CA GLU A 202 16.01 10.46 -8.65
C GLU A 202 15.00 9.34 -8.94
N ASN A 203 15.32 8.42 -9.85
CA ASN A 203 14.54 7.19 -10.00
C ASN A 203 14.63 6.33 -8.72
N GLN A 204 13.51 5.83 -8.21
CA GLN A 204 13.51 5.13 -6.92
C GLN A 204 14.32 3.83 -6.93
N LEU A 205 14.35 3.10 -8.04
CA LEU A 205 15.16 1.88 -8.16
C LEU A 205 16.66 2.20 -8.08
N ALA A 206 17.07 3.27 -8.78
CA ALA A 206 18.44 3.78 -8.71
C ALA A 206 18.77 4.25 -7.28
N LYS A 207 17.86 4.99 -6.63
CA LYS A 207 18.05 5.43 -5.24
C LYS A 207 18.21 4.26 -4.27
N TRP A 208 17.37 3.24 -4.39
CA TRP A 208 17.45 2.06 -3.54
C TRP A 208 18.77 1.31 -3.77
N ALA A 209 19.24 1.22 -5.02
CA ALA A 209 20.54 0.64 -5.34
C ALA A 209 21.71 1.48 -4.77
N GLU A 210 21.67 2.81 -4.93
CA GLU A 210 22.66 3.75 -4.38
C GLU A 210 22.77 3.64 -2.85
N LYS A 211 21.64 3.50 -2.15
CA LYS A 211 21.58 3.30 -0.70
C LYS A 211 21.97 1.88 -0.25
N GLY A 212 22.24 0.97 -1.17
CA GLY A 212 22.54 -0.43 -0.87
C GLY A 212 21.31 -1.25 -0.46
N TYR A 213 20.10 -0.73 -0.65
CA TYR A 213 18.84 -1.40 -0.32
C TYR A 213 18.32 -2.31 -1.44
N LEU A 214 18.89 -2.21 -2.64
CA LEU A 214 18.53 -3.05 -3.79
C LEU A 214 19.78 -3.55 -4.51
N SER A 215 19.92 -4.87 -4.56
CA SER A 215 21.00 -5.56 -5.25
C SER A 215 20.51 -6.13 -6.58
N GLY A 216 21.38 -6.17 -7.60
CA GLY A 216 21.06 -6.73 -8.92
C GLY A 216 20.34 -5.79 -9.88
N PHE A 217 20.09 -4.53 -9.50
CA PHE A 217 19.60 -3.49 -10.41
C PHE A 217 20.70 -3.06 -11.40
N ASP A 218 20.38 -3.01 -12.69
CA ASP A 218 21.28 -2.55 -13.76
C ASP A 218 20.80 -1.21 -14.33
N PRO A 219 21.42 -0.07 -14.00
CA PRO A 219 20.97 1.24 -14.48
C PRO A 219 21.03 1.41 -16.01
N ALA A 220 21.71 0.53 -16.75
CA ALA A 220 21.77 0.56 -18.20
C ALA A 220 20.63 -0.23 -18.88
N ALA A 221 19.90 -1.05 -18.13
CA ALA A 221 18.81 -1.86 -18.65
C ALA A 221 17.47 -1.11 -18.64
N ALA A 222 16.55 -1.58 -19.49
CA ALA A 222 15.15 -1.18 -19.40
C ALA A 222 14.46 -2.00 -18.31
N HIS A 223 13.75 -1.33 -17.41
CA HIS A 223 13.02 -1.96 -16.31
C HIS A 223 11.51 -1.82 -16.50
N PRO A 224 10.71 -2.79 -16.04
CA PRO A 224 9.26 -2.71 -16.15
C PRO A 224 8.73 -1.50 -15.39
N ARG A 225 7.59 -0.99 -15.85
CA ARG A 225 6.88 0.14 -15.25
C ARG A 225 5.39 -0.02 -15.52
N VAL A 226 4.56 0.13 -14.50
CA VAL A 226 3.11 0.32 -14.71
C VAL A 226 2.78 1.81 -14.86
N ALA A 227 1.71 2.10 -15.59
CA ALA A 227 1.19 3.44 -15.73
C ALA A 227 0.79 4.02 -14.35
N ASP A 228 0.86 5.35 -14.25
CA ASP A 228 0.08 6.06 -13.24
C ASP A 228 -1.38 6.05 -13.69
N TRP A 229 -2.24 5.33 -12.97
CA TRP A 229 -3.65 5.19 -13.34
C TRP A 229 -4.37 6.55 -13.42
N ASN A 230 -3.88 7.57 -12.71
CA ASN A 230 -4.48 8.89 -12.66
C ASN A 230 -3.87 9.88 -13.67
N ASP A 231 -2.80 9.53 -14.38
CA ASP A 231 -2.21 10.38 -15.42
C ASP A 231 -2.93 10.20 -16.76
N PRO A 232 -3.70 11.18 -17.25
CA PRO A 232 -4.41 11.07 -18.53
C PRO A 232 -3.51 11.05 -19.76
N ALA A 233 -2.20 11.35 -19.62
CA ALA A 233 -1.25 11.23 -20.71
C ALA A 233 -0.84 9.77 -21.00
N GLU A 234 -1.03 8.87 -20.03
CA GLU A 234 -0.76 7.44 -20.19
C GLU A 234 -1.90 6.74 -20.96
N PRO A 235 -1.62 5.65 -21.70
CA PRO A 235 -2.65 4.92 -22.44
C PRO A 235 -3.78 4.38 -21.54
N LEU A 236 -5.03 4.50 -22.00
CA LEU A 236 -6.22 4.11 -21.23
C LEU A 236 -6.16 2.66 -20.72
N HIS A 237 -5.72 1.73 -21.56
CA HIS A 237 -5.60 0.33 -21.17
C HIS A 237 -4.57 0.13 -20.05
N ASP A 238 -3.38 0.72 -20.18
CA ASP A 238 -2.29 0.57 -19.22
C ASP A 238 -2.69 1.15 -17.85
N ARG A 239 -3.40 2.28 -17.85
CA ARG A 239 -3.97 2.88 -16.64
C ARG A 239 -4.99 1.97 -15.98
N ALA A 240 -5.90 1.38 -16.76
CA ALA A 240 -6.91 0.47 -16.25
C ALA A 240 -6.28 -0.80 -15.66
N MET A 241 -5.28 -1.38 -16.34
CA MET A 241 -4.56 -2.56 -15.85
C MET A 241 -3.75 -2.25 -14.59
N ALA A 242 -3.08 -1.11 -14.51
CA ALA A 242 -2.39 -0.66 -13.30
C ALA A 242 -3.36 -0.47 -12.12
N TYR A 243 -4.54 0.09 -12.38
CA TYR A 243 -5.60 0.25 -11.39
C TYR A 243 -6.11 -1.11 -10.87
N LEU A 244 -6.37 -2.05 -11.76
CA LEU A 244 -6.82 -3.40 -11.41
C LEU A 244 -5.73 -4.17 -10.65
N ASP A 245 -4.47 -4.06 -11.06
CA ASP A 245 -3.33 -4.74 -10.41
C ASP A 245 -3.22 -4.35 -8.94
N VAL A 246 -3.16 -3.04 -8.66
CA VAL A 246 -2.91 -2.57 -7.30
C VAL A 246 -4.12 -2.76 -6.37
N ASN A 247 -5.35 -2.69 -6.90
CA ASN A 247 -6.57 -2.81 -6.09
C ASN A 247 -7.13 -4.24 -6.00
N CYS A 248 -6.87 -5.08 -7.00
CA CYS A 248 -7.51 -6.40 -7.14
C CYS A 248 -6.51 -7.53 -7.42
N GLY A 249 -5.41 -7.25 -8.14
CA GLY A 249 -4.48 -8.25 -8.66
C GLY A 249 -3.83 -9.13 -7.59
N HIS A 250 -3.57 -8.59 -6.39
CA HIS A 250 -3.02 -9.38 -5.27
C HIS A 250 -3.95 -10.50 -4.78
N CYS A 251 -5.27 -10.35 -4.92
CA CYS A 251 -6.25 -11.41 -4.62
C CYS A 251 -6.60 -12.23 -5.86
N HIS A 252 -6.79 -11.57 -7.00
CA HIS A 252 -7.21 -12.16 -8.26
C HIS A 252 -6.00 -12.50 -9.14
N ASN A 253 -5.24 -13.51 -8.70
CA ASN A 253 -4.16 -14.15 -9.44
C ASN A 253 -4.08 -15.64 -9.03
N PRO A 254 -3.31 -16.50 -9.73
CA PRO A 254 -3.26 -17.93 -9.43
C PRO A 254 -2.89 -18.31 -7.99
N ALA A 255 -2.05 -17.50 -7.33
CA ALA A 255 -1.60 -17.71 -5.95
C ALA A 255 -2.40 -16.90 -4.91
N GLY A 256 -3.26 -15.98 -5.36
CA GLY A 256 -4.02 -15.08 -4.51
C GLY A 256 -5.23 -15.74 -3.85
N SER A 257 -5.77 -15.09 -2.82
CA SER A 257 -6.89 -15.60 -2.02
C SER A 257 -8.20 -15.75 -2.81
N ALA A 258 -8.35 -15.05 -3.93
CA ALA A 258 -9.51 -15.13 -4.82
C ALA A 258 -9.26 -15.98 -6.08
N ASN A 259 -8.23 -16.84 -6.08
CA ASN A 259 -7.88 -17.67 -7.25
C ASN A 259 -9.04 -18.56 -7.76
N THR A 260 -9.94 -18.99 -6.87
CA THR A 260 -11.12 -19.79 -7.21
C THR A 260 -12.13 -19.05 -8.10
N SER A 261 -12.08 -17.70 -8.13
CA SER A 261 -12.86 -16.91 -9.09
C SER A 261 -12.40 -17.15 -10.54
N GLY A 262 -11.14 -17.58 -10.74
CA GLY A 262 -10.50 -17.70 -12.04
C GLY A 262 -10.35 -16.37 -12.78
N LEU A 263 -10.33 -15.25 -12.05
CA LEU A 263 -9.99 -13.92 -12.56
C LEU A 263 -8.50 -13.63 -12.30
N HIS A 264 -7.81 -13.14 -13.32
CA HIS A 264 -6.43 -12.68 -13.26
C HIS A 264 -6.42 -11.18 -13.56
N LEU A 265 -6.29 -10.36 -12.51
CA LEU A 265 -6.40 -8.90 -12.56
C LEU A 265 -5.05 -8.23 -12.30
N VAL A 266 -3.96 -8.82 -12.76
CA VAL A 266 -2.59 -8.27 -12.68
C VAL A 266 -2.26 -7.42 -13.90
N ALA A 267 -1.27 -6.54 -13.80
CA ALA A 267 -0.98 -5.50 -14.80
C ALA A 267 -0.69 -6.04 -16.22
N ASP A 268 -0.15 -7.25 -16.31
CA ASP A 268 0.26 -7.95 -17.53
C ASP A 268 -0.72 -9.06 -17.95
N ALA A 269 -1.92 -9.10 -17.34
CA ALA A 269 -2.91 -10.11 -17.68
C ALA A 269 -3.33 -10.01 -19.17
N PRO A 270 -3.39 -11.14 -19.90
CA PRO A 270 -3.80 -11.14 -21.30
C PRO A 270 -5.28 -10.75 -21.45
N MET A 271 -5.62 -10.10 -22.56
CA MET A 271 -6.99 -9.74 -22.94
C MET A 271 -7.80 -10.98 -23.37
N ASP A 272 -8.09 -11.88 -22.43
CA ASP A 272 -8.82 -13.12 -22.66
C ASP A 272 -9.82 -13.46 -21.53
N ILE A 273 -10.34 -14.68 -21.54
CA ILE A 273 -11.31 -15.14 -20.54
C ILE A 273 -10.75 -15.11 -19.10
N SER A 274 -9.44 -15.20 -18.90
CA SER A 274 -8.80 -15.16 -17.58
C SER A 274 -8.85 -13.77 -16.95
N LEU A 275 -8.78 -12.70 -17.75
CA LEU A 275 -9.05 -11.32 -17.31
C LEU A 275 -10.52 -11.10 -16.94
N GLY A 276 -11.41 -11.93 -17.48
CA GLY A 276 -12.84 -11.90 -17.21
C GLY A 276 -13.71 -11.57 -18.42
N LEU A 277 -13.15 -11.49 -19.62
CA LEU A 277 -13.91 -11.19 -20.84
C LEU A 277 -14.93 -12.31 -21.13
N PHE A 278 -16.21 -11.99 -21.08
CA PHE A 278 -17.33 -12.95 -21.19
C PHE A 278 -17.22 -14.16 -20.24
N LYS A 279 -16.48 -14.00 -19.14
CA LYS A 279 -16.33 -15.07 -18.14
C LYS A 279 -17.57 -15.09 -17.25
N ALA A 280 -18.30 -16.19 -17.25
CA ALA A 280 -19.40 -16.39 -16.33
C ALA A 280 -18.88 -16.44 -14.87
N PRO A 281 -19.60 -15.88 -13.89
CA PRO A 281 -19.18 -15.91 -12.50
C PRO A 281 -19.17 -17.34 -11.96
N VAL A 282 -18.11 -17.69 -11.23
CA VAL A 282 -18.03 -18.98 -10.52
C VAL A 282 -18.77 -18.90 -9.17
N SER A 283 -18.54 -17.82 -8.42
CA SER A 283 -18.94 -17.73 -7.00
C SER A 283 -19.23 -16.28 -6.56
N ALA A 284 -20.04 -15.54 -7.32
CA ALA A 284 -20.31 -14.13 -7.01
C ALA A 284 -21.66 -13.85 -6.30
N GLY A 285 -22.61 -14.80 -6.30
CA GLY A 285 -23.90 -14.65 -5.61
C GLY A 285 -24.67 -13.37 -5.97
N SER A 286 -25.16 -12.65 -4.94
CA SER A 286 -25.78 -11.33 -5.11
C SER A 286 -24.84 -10.29 -5.72
N GLY A 287 -23.53 -10.43 -5.50
CA GLY A 287 -22.50 -9.59 -6.10
C GLY A 287 -22.39 -9.69 -7.62
N THR A 288 -23.19 -10.52 -8.29
CA THR A 288 -23.39 -10.43 -9.76
C THR A 288 -24.23 -9.22 -10.16
N GLY A 289 -25.10 -8.72 -9.28
CA GLY A 289 -26.10 -7.70 -9.62
C GLY A 289 -27.01 -8.12 -10.78
N GLY A 290 -27.22 -9.42 -10.97
CA GLY A 290 -28.00 -9.98 -12.09
C GLY A 290 -27.29 -9.97 -13.45
N ARG A 291 -25.99 -9.64 -13.50
CA ARG A 291 -25.20 -9.58 -14.74
C ARG A 291 -24.62 -10.93 -15.12
N PRO A 292 -24.50 -11.22 -16.42
CA PRO A 292 -24.09 -12.55 -16.89
C PRO A 292 -22.58 -12.81 -16.82
N TYR A 293 -21.74 -11.77 -16.92
CA TYR A 293 -20.30 -11.93 -17.11
C TYR A 293 -19.46 -10.94 -16.31
N SER A 294 -18.23 -11.34 -15.96
CA SER A 294 -17.26 -10.50 -15.25
C SER A 294 -17.01 -9.18 -15.96
N ILE A 295 -16.65 -9.23 -17.25
CA ILE A 295 -16.49 -8.08 -18.14
C ILE A 295 -17.21 -8.37 -19.46
N VAL A 296 -18.02 -7.42 -19.90
CA VAL A 296 -18.69 -7.41 -21.21
C VAL A 296 -18.06 -6.29 -22.05
N PRO A 297 -17.14 -6.63 -22.98
CA PRO A 297 -16.55 -5.66 -23.90
C PRO A 297 -17.59 -4.74 -24.57
N GLY A 298 -17.36 -3.43 -24.50
CA GLY A 298 -18.26 -2.42 -25.05
C GLY A 298 -19.52 -2.11 -24.21
N ASP A 299 -19.87 -2.94 -23.22
CA ASP A 299 -21.06 -2.76 -22.37
C ASP A 299 -20.69 -2.79 -20.86
N PRO A 300 -20.19 -1.66 -20.32
CA PRO A 300 -19.83 -1.56 -18.91
C PRO A 300 -21.00 -1.83 -17.96
N ASP A 301 -22.23 -1.49 -18.34
CA ASP A 301 -23.40 -1.64 -17.47
C ASP A 301 -23.84 -3.09 -17.31
N GLN A 302 -23.43 -3.98 -18.23
CA GLN A 302 -23.60 -5.44 -18.13
C GLN A 302 -22.42 -6.17 -17.46
N SER A 303 -21.39 -5.45 -17.00
CA SER A 303 -20.18 -6.05 -16.42
C SER A 303 -20.24 -6.17 -14.90
N ILE A 304 -20.10 -7.40 -14.36
CA ILE A 304 -20.09 -7.65 -12.90
C ILE A 304 -18.96 -6.85 -12.22
N LEU A 305 -17.78 -6.76 -12.83
CA LEU A 305 -16.63 -6.05 -12.27
C LEU A 305 -17.00 -4.61 -11.89
N LEU A 306 -17.60 -3.87 -12.84
CA LEU A 306 -17.95 -2.46 -12.62
C LEU A 306 -19.08 -2.31 -11.59
N TYR A 307 -20.09 -3.20 -11.62
CA TYR A 307 -21.15 -3.24 -10.62
C TYR A 307 -20.59 -3.36 -9.19
N ARG A 308 -19.67 -4.32 -8.98
CA ARG A 308 -19.06 -4.54 -7.65
C ARG A 308 -18.19 -3.37 -7.20
N MET A 309 -17.53 -2.67 -8.12
CA MET A 309 -16.79 -1.44 -7.80
C MET A 309 -17.71 -0.29 -7.36
N GLN A 310 -18.93 -0.24 -7.91
CA GLN A 310 -19.94 0.79 -7.60
C GLN A 310 -20.76 0.48 -6.34
N SER A 311 -20.84 -0.78 -5.91
CA SER A 311 -21.57 -1.14 -4.70
C SER A 311 -20.79 -0.77 -3.43
N THR A 312 -21.51 -0.35 -2.40
CA THR A 312 -21.02 -0.19 -1.02
C THR A 312 -21.58 -1.26 -0.08
N ASP A 313 -22.48 -2.13 -0.57
CA ASP A 313 -23.01 -3.25 0.21
C ASP A 313 -21.87 -4.24 0.51
N PRO A 314 -21.58 -4.56 1.79
CA PRO A 314 -20.53 -5.51 2.15
C PRO A 314 -20.62 -6.88 1.46
N ALA A 315 -21.82 -7.34 1.08
CA ALA A 315 -22.02 -8.62 0.40
C ALA A 315 -21.69 -8.57 -1.10
N GLU A 316 -21.55 -7.38 -1.68
CA GLU A 316 -21.43 -7.19 -3.13
C GLU A 316 -20.17 -6.41 -3.53
N ARG A 317 -19.74 -5.46 -2.69
CA ARG A 317 -18.66 -4.52 -2.99
C ARG A 317 -17.34 -5.23 -3.22
N MET A 318 -16.56 -4.72 -4.16
CA MET A 318 -15.14 -5.06 -4.35
C MET A 318 -14.28 -3.80 -4.45
N PRO A 319 -13.08 -3.76 -3.83
CA PRO A 319 -12.55 -4.74 -2.89
C PRO A 319 -13.42 -4.89 -1.62
N GLU A 320 -13.40 -6.08 -1.00
CA GLU A 320 -14.20 -6.40 0.20
C GLU A 320 -13.69 -5.67 1.44
N LEU A 321 -12.38 -5.47 1.50
CA LEU A 321 -11.63 -4.87 2.60
C LEU A 321 -10.93 -3.59 2.14
N GLY A 322 -10.66 -2.70 3.10
CA GLY A 322 -9.89 -1.48 2.87
C GLY A 322 -10.67 -0.34 2.21
N ARG A 323 -11.98 -0.53 1.97
CA ARG A 323 -12.88 0.56 1.55
C ARG A 323 -14.30 0.43 2.12
N SER A 324 -14.95 1.58 2.24
CA SER A 324 -16.38 1.77 2.50
C SER A 324 -17.04 2.71 1.48
N LEU A 325 -16.24 3.45 0.71
CA LEU A 325 -16.70 4.37 -0.33
C LEU A 325 -16.50 3.81 -1.74
N VAL A 326 -17.24 4.38 -2.68
CA VAL A 326 -16.98 4.21 -4.11
C VAL A 326 -15.78 5.07 -4.50
N HIS A 327 -14.78 4.45 -5.12
CA HIS A 327 -13.71 5.21 -5.76
C HIS A 327 -14.21 5.70 -7.13
N HIS A 328 -14.75 6.92 -7.16
CA HIS A 328 -15.41 7.45 -8.36
C HIS A 328 -14.49 7.52 -9.57
N ASP A 329 -13.25 7.98 -9.40
CA ASP A 329 -12.28 8.12 -10.48
C ASP A 329 -11.87 6.76 -11.05
N GLY A 330 -11.64 5.77 -10.18
CA GLY A 330 -11.39 4.39 -10.58
C GLY A 330 -12.58 3.75 -11.32
N VAL A 331 -13.81 4.02 -10.89
CA VAL A 331 -15.03 3.57 -11.58
C VAL A 331 -15.14 4.21 -12.96
N VAL A 332 -14.86 5.51 -13.08
CA VAL A 332 -14.87 6.21 -14.38
C VAL A 332 -13.82 5.62 -15.31
N LEU A 333 -12.59 5.40 -14.83
CA LEU A 333 -11.51 4.79 -15.60
C LEU A 333 -11.89 3.40 -16.13
N ILE A 334 -12.37 2.51 -15.26
CA ILE A 334 -12.74 1.15 -15.67
C ILE A 334 -13.97 1.13 -16.58
N ARG A 335 -14.95 2.03 -16.35
CA ARG A 335 -16.08 2.20 -17.27
C ARG A 335 -15.61 2.58 -18.68
N GLN A 336 -14.75 3.60 -18.78
CA GLN A 336 -14.20 4.07 -20.06
C GLN A 336 -13.40 2.96 -20.75
N TRP A 337 -12.59 2.25 -19.99
CA TRP A 337 -11.80 1.14 -20.51
C TRP A 337 -12.68 0.02 -21.08
N ILE A 338 -13.68 -0.46 -20.34
CA ILE A 338 -14.61 -1.49 -20.83
C ILE A 338 -15.38 -1.00 -22.06
N GLN A 339 -15.85 0.25 -22.04
CA GLN A 339 -16.58 0.84 -23.17
C GLN A 339 -15.72 0.99 -24.42
N SER A 340 -14.40 1.17 -24.27
CA SER A 340 -13.47 1.30 -25.39
C SER A 340 -13.14 -0.02 -26.09
N MET A 341 -13.43 -1.16 -25.46
CA MET A 341 -13.19 -2.47 -26.06
C MET A 341 -14.12 -2.68 -27.25
N GLU A 342 -13.62 -3.32 -28.30
CA GLU A 342 -14.49 -3.77 -29.39
C GLU A 342 -15.56 -4.71 -28.83
N ALA A 343 -16.81 -4.45 -29.17
CA ALA A 343 -17.92 -5.32 -28.84
C ALA A 343 -17.75 -6.65 -29.58
N ALA A 344 -17.02 -7.58 -28.99
CA ALA A 344 -16.97 -8.96 -29.46
C ALA A 344 -18.29 -9.65 -29.07
N SER A 345 -18.84 -10.47 -29.95
CA SER A 345 -19.91 -11.38 -29.54
C SER A 345 -19.34 -12.38 -28.51
N PRO A 346 -20.14 -12.84 -27.52
CA PRO A 346 -19.71 -13.90 -26.63
C PRO A 346 -19.19 -15.06 -27.48
N LEU A 347 -17.99 -15.56 -27.19
CA LEU A 347 -17.46 -16.74 -27.87
C LEU A 347 -18.52 -17.84 -27.74
N THR A 348 -19.16 -18.20 -28.86
CA THR A 348 -20.03 -19.38 -28.90
C THR A 348 -19.20 -20.60 -28.51
N PRO A 349 -19.72 -21.46 -27.63
CA PRO A 349 -18.95 -22.55 -27.02
C PRO A 349 -18.39 -23.56 -28.03
#